data_AF-A0A178DQ79-F1
#
_entry.id   AF-A0A178DQ79-F1
#
_cell.length_a   1.000
_cell.length_b   1.000
_cell.length_c   1.000
_cell.angle_alpha   90.00
_cell.angle_beta   90.00
_cell.angle_gamma   90.00
#
_symmetry.space_group_name_H-M   'P 1'
#
loop_
_entity.id
_entity.type
_entity.pdbx_description
1 polymer ?
#
loop_
_entity_poly.entity_id
_entity_poly.type
_entity_poly.pdbx_seq_one_letter_code
_entity_poly.pdbx_strand_id
1 'polypeptide(L)'
;MSLRDKLLRPSRGKLESLLSKENTILEQRIECIKALPEQNVKDYKLLLTLLSAGFCTLLANIGDTFEPWIFDSGDGIDAQRTVRRGHSWMTWFLLSEGPLLFWKQWWSLSPASSENYIRDLALSTFRKIPTELSDHQRSLMETLQRAINAKADARQQPEPWSPYPYFTAYRAHKRRLQEATGENFQVKEVMDHVPFRVNFRCPAELLERSAFLLESSSRAGIYGHQRPIPE
;
A
#
# COMPACT_ATOMS: atom_id res chain seq x y z
N MET A 1 -5.69 -21.70 27.07
CA MET A 1 -4.71 -20.59 27.11
C MET A 1 -3.32 -21.19 27.20
N SER A 2 -2.46 -20.92 26.22
CA SER A 2 -1.11 -21.47 26.15
C SER A 2 -0.18 -20.77 27.15
N LEU A 3 0.84 -21.47 27.67
CA LEU A 3 1.89 -20.90 28.52
C LEU A 3 2.63 -19.73 27.84
N ARG A 4 2.65 -19.69 26.50
CA ARG A 4 3.19 -18.55 25.72
C ARG A 4 2.37 -17.26 25.88
N ASP A 5 1.06 -17.36 26.05
CA ASP A 5 0.16 -16.20 26.18
C ASP A 5 0.34 -15.48 27.52
N LYS A 6 0.83 -16.20 28.54
CA LYS A 6 1.08 -15.64 29.88
C LYS A 6 2.41 -14.89 29.99
N LEU A 7 3.38 -15.16 29.11
CA LEU A 7 4.73 -14.59 29.16
C LEU A 7 4.88 -13.26 28.38
N LEU A 8 3.88 -12.89 27.57
CA LEU A 8 3.92 -11.68 26.74
C LEU A 8 3.03 -10.54 27.24
N ARG A 9 2.25 -10.75 28.31
CA ARG A 9 1.42 -9.68 28.87
C ARG A 9 2.31 -8.66 29.59
N PRO A 10 2.36 -7.40 29.12
CA PRO A 10 3.08 -6.37 29.84
C PRO A 10 2.47 -6.18 31.23
N SER A 11 3.27 -5.73 32.19
CA SER A 11 2.74 -5.29 33.47
C SER A 11 1.73 -4.16 33.24
N ARG A 12 0.73 -4.06 34.12
CA ARG A 12 -0.32 -3.04 34.02
C ARG A 12 0.25 -1.63 33.85
N GLY A 13 1.25 -1.26 34.64
CA GLY A 13 1.92 0.04 34.52
C GLY A 13 2.65 0.25 33.20
N LYS A 14 3.24 -0.81 32.61
CA LYS A 14 3.86 -0.72 31.28
C LYS A 14 2.81 -0.52 30.19
N LEU A 15 1.67 -1.21 30.27
CA LEU A 15 0.57 -1.01 29.34
C LEU A 15 0.00 0.41 29.43
N GLU A 16 -0.29 0.89 30.64
CA GLU A 16 -0.78 2.26 30.87
C GLU A 16 0.18 3.33 30.31
N SER A 17 1.48 3.14 30.49
CA SER A 17 2.50 4.02 29.90
C SER A 17 2.48 4.02 28.36
N LEU A 18 2.31 2.85 27.73
CA LEU A 18 2.20 2.75 26.27
C LEU A 18 0.94 3.43 25.76
N LEU A 19 -0.21 3.21 26.41
CA LEU A 19 -1.47 3.86 26.05
C LEU A 19 -1.38 5.39 26.17
N SER A 20 -0.78 5.88 27.25
CA SER A 20 -0.56 7.32 27.46
C SER A 20 0.34 7.92 26.37
N LYS A 21 1.41 7.21 25.98
CA LYS A 21 2.28 7.64 24.89
C LYS A 21 1.51 7.78 23.57
N GLU A 22 0.65 6.81 23.24
CA GLU A 22 -0.16 6.87 22.02
C GLU A 22 -1.15 8.05 22.02
N ASN A 23 -1.71 8.40 23.19
CA ASN A 23 -2.55 9.58 23.32
C ASN A 23 -1.78 10.87 23.02
N THR A 24 -0.58 11.04 23.57
CA THR A 24 0.28 12.19 23.29
C THR A 24 0.63 12.28 21.80
N ILE A 25 0.91 11.14 21.15
CA ILE A 25 1.17 11.10 19.70
C ILE A 25 -0.07 11.56 18.92
N LEU A 26 -1.27 11.10 19.31
CA LEU A 26 -2.51 11.53 18.66
C LEU A 26 -2.70 13.05 18.79
N GLU A 27 -2.54 13.61 19.98
CA GLU A 27 -2.67 15.06 20.23
C GLU A 27 -1.74 15.86 19.34
N GLN A 28 -0.45 15.48 19.28
CA GLN A 28 0.55 16.12 18.42
C GLN A 28 0.18 16.03 16.93
N ARG A 29 -0.31 14.87 16.48
CA ARG A 29 -0.77 14.68 15.09
C ARG A 29 -1.96 15.57 14.78
N ILE A 30 -2.94 15.67 15.69
CA ILE A 30 -4.12 16.53 15.51
C ILE A 30 -3.70 18.00 15.43
N GLU A 31 -2.81 18.47 16.30
CA GLU A 31 -2.31 19.84 16.25
C GLU A 31 -1.56 20.14 14.95
N CYS A 32 -0.76 19.20 14.46
CA CYS A 32 -0.14 19.30 13.14
C CYS A 32 -1.19 19.42 12.02
N ILE A 33 -2.20 18.55 11.98
CA ILE A 33 -3.29 18.62 10.99
C ILE A 33 -4.03 19.96 11.03
N LYS A 34 -4.28 20.50 12.22
CA LYS A 34 -4.93 21.82 12.38
C LYS A 34 -4.09 22.95 11.80
N ALA A 35 -2.78 22.90 12.02
CA ALA A 35 -1.81 23.90 11.57
C ALA A 35 -1.53 23.84 10.06
N LEU A 36 -1.71 22.69 9.42
CA LEU A 36 -1.47 22.54 7.99
C LEU A 36 -2.47 23.37 7.15
N PRO A 37 -2.01 23.91 5.99
CA PRO A 37 -2.90 24.46 4.97
C PRO A 37 -3.94 23.43 4.53
N GLU A 38 -5.15 23.89 4.20
CA GLU A 38 -6.25 23.01 3.79
C GLU A 38 -5.86 22.08 2.64
N GLN A 39 -5.17 22.61 1.62
CA GLN A 39 -4.71 21.81 0.48
C GLN A 39 -3.76 20.68 0.89
N ASN A 40 -2.85 20.92 1.84
CA ASN A 40 -1.91 19.88 2.29
C ASN A 40 -2.65 18.74 3.00
N VAL A 41 -3.71 19.04 3.75
CA VAL A 41 -4.54 18.02 4.42
C VAL A 41 -5.32 17.19 3.39
N LYS A 42 -5.78 17.84 2.32
CA LYS A 42 -6.43 17.20 1.17
C LYS A 42 -5.48 16.25 0.44
N ASP A 43 -4.27 16.72 0.15
CA ASP A 43 -3.22 15.92 -0.49
C ASP A 43 -2.82 14.73 0.39
N TYR A 44 -2.75 14.94 1.71
CA TYR A 44 -2.49 13.87 2.68
C TYR A 44 -3.61 12.81 2.69
N LYS A 45 -4.87 13.22 2.66
CA LYS A 45 -6.03 12.31 2.56
C LYS A 45 -6.01 11.51 1.24
N LEU A 46 -5.64 12.16 0.14
CA LEU A 46 -5.44 11.50 -1.16
C LEU A 46 -4.30 10.49 -1.09
N LEU A 47 -3.15 10.85 -0.50
CA LEU A 47 -2.03 9.94 -0.31
C LEU A 47 -2.47 8.69 0.46
N LEU A 48 -3.14 8.84 1.61
CA LEU A 48 -3.64 7.69 2.38
C LEU A 48 -4.62 6.82 1.58
N THR A 49 -5.46 7.45 0.75
CA THR A 49 -6.37 6.75 -0.15
C THR A 49 -5.61 5.91 -1.18
N LEU A 50 -4.58 6.49 -1.82
CA LEU A 50 -3.76 5.79 -2.80
C LEU A 50 -2.94 4.66 -2.16
N LEU A 51 -2.33 4.92 -1.00
CA LEU A 51 -1.58 3.91 -0.26
C LEU A 51 -2.48 2.73 0.15
N SER A 52 -3.73 2.99 0.58
CA SER A 52 -4.69 1.94 0.92
C SER A 52 -4.97 0.97 -0.24
N ALA A 53 -4.87 1.43 -1.49
CA ALA A 53 -5.10 0.60 -2.67
C ALA A 53 -4.01 -0.47 -2.86
N GLY A 54 -2.80 -0.26 -2.29
CA GLY A 54 -1.73 -1.24 -2.28
C GLY A 54 -2.02 -2.47 -1.40
N PHE A 55 -3.03 -2.39 -0.52
CA PHE A 55 -3.41 -3.45 0.40
C PHE A 55 -4.66 -4.18 -0.15
N CYS A 56 -4.44 -5.10 -1.09
CA CYS A 56 -5.48 -6.01 -1.57
C CYS A 56 -5.56 -7.23 -0.64
N THR A 57 -6.59 -7.28 0.21
CA THR A 57 -6.79 -8.28 1.28
C THR A 57 -7.62 -9.49 0.85
N LEU A 58 -7.98 -9.61 -0.43
CA LEU A 58 -8.76 -10.73 -0.94
C LEU A 58 -7.96 -12.04 -0.83
N LEU A 59 -8.55 -13.07 -0.22
CA LEU A 59 -7.97 -14.43 -0.13
C LEU A 59 -7.51 -14.96 -1.49
N ALA A 60 -8.26 -14.69 -2.56
CA ALA A 60 -7.91 -15.07 -3.93
C ALA A 60 -6.61 -14.41 -4.46
N ASN A 61 -6.20 -13.28 -3.88
CA ASN A 61 -4.95 -12.58 -4.23
C ASN A 61 -3.77 -12.98 -3.34
N ILE A 62 -4.09 -13.56 -2.17
CA ILE A 62 -3.12 -14.05 -1.20
C ILE A 62 -2.62 -15.42 -1.67
N GLY A 63 -3.49 -16.32 -2.10
CA GLY A 63 -3.13 -17.70 -2.47
C GLY A 63 -2.95 -18.61 -1.25
N ASP A 64 -2.82 -19.91 -1.47
CA ASP A 64 -2.98 -20.94 -0.41
C ASP A 64 -1.82 -20.99 0.62
N THR A 65 -0.72 -20.29 0.34
CA THR A 65 0.52 -20.37 1.13
C THR A 65 0.64 -19.34 2.24
N PHE A 66 -0.32 -18.44 2.43
CA PHE A 66 -0.12 -17.31 3.34
C PHE A 66 -1.19 -17.20 4.42
N GLU A 67 -0.75 -16.69 5.56
CA GLU A 67 -1.61 -16.46 6.70
C GLU A 67 -2.68 -15.39 6.39
N PRO A 68 -3.93 -15.59 6.84
CA PRO A 68 -4.99 -14.60 6.70
C PRO A 68 -4.58 -13.25 7.28
N TRP A 69 -5.12 -12.18 6.70
CA TRP A 69 -4.92 -10.83 7.20
C TRP A 69 -5.50 -10.71 8.62
N ILE A 70 -4.64 -10.65 9.64
CA ILE A 70 -5.04 -10.74 11.07
C ILE A 70 -5.39 -9.40 11.72
N PHE A 71 -5.18 -8.29 11.02
CA PHE A 71 -5.31 -6.95 11.61
C PHE A 71 -6.77 -6.54 11.82
N ASP A 72 -7.66 -7.02 10.93
CA ASP A 72 -9.08 -6.69 10.90
C ASP A 72 -9.90 -7.93 10.56
N SER A 73 -11.02 -8.09 11.25
CA SER A 73 -11.92 -9.23 11.15
C SER A 73 -12.65 -9.26 9.80
N GLY A 74 -12.09 -9.93 8.80
CA GLY A 74 -12.84 -10.57 7.72
C GLY A 74 -13.52 -9.68 6.67
N ASP A 75 -13.29 -8.36 6.68
CA ASP A 75 -14.02 -7.42 5.80
C ASP A 75 -13.73 -7.56 4.28
N GLY A 76 -12.87 -8.50 3.86
CA GLY A 76 -12.67 -8.83 2.44
C GLY A 76 -12.38 -7.59 1.57
N ILE A 77 -13.22 -7.34 0.56
CA ILE A 77 -13.14 -6.19 -0.36
C ILE A 77 -13.18 -4.84 0.38
N ASP A 78 -13.84 -4.77 1.53
CA ASP A 78 -14.01 -3.55 2.32
C ASP A 78 -12.80 -3.22 3.21
N ALA A 79 -11.78 -4.07 3.30
CA ALA A 79 -10.60 -3.80 4.11
C ALA A 79 -9.85 -2.52 3.66
N GLN A 80 -9.87 -2.19 2.36
CA GLN A 80 -9.30 -0.91 1.91
C GLN A 80 -10.13 0.28 2.44
N ARG A 81 -11.45 0.13 2.54
CA ARG A 81 -12.32 1.16 3.09
C ARG A 81 -12.11 1.32 4.60
N THR A 82 -11.89 0.24 5.33
CA THR A 82 -11.61 0.30 6.77
C THR A 82 -10.26 0.99 7.03
N VAL A 83 -9.24 0.72 6.21
CA VAL A 83 -7.96 1.47 6.23
C VAL A 83 -8.19 2.95 5.99
N ARG A 84 -8.95 3.33 4.96
CA ARG A 84 -9.23 4.74 4.66
C ARG A 84 -10.01 5.44 5.76
N ARG A 85 -10.92 4.74 6.44
CA ARG A 85 -11.73 5.30 7.53
C ARG A 85 -11.00 5.34 8.87
N GLY A 86 -9.82 4.72 8.97
CA GLY A 86 -9.08 4.61 10.23
C GLY A 86 -9.63 3.53 11.16
N HIS A 87 -10.52 2.66 10.66
CA HIS A 87 -11.08 1.54 11.42
C HIS A 87 -10.13 0.32 11.42
N SER A 88 -9.06 0.39 10.63
CA SER A 88 -8.04 -0.66 10.57
C SER A 88 -6.85 -0.32 11.45
N TRP A 89 -6.29 -1.32 12.15
CA TRP A 89 -4.99 -1.13 12.81
C TRP A 89 -3.88 -0.82 11.79
N MET A 90 -4.01 -1.29 10.55
CA MET A 90 -3.07 -0.99 9.46
C MET A 90 -2.97 0.52 9.21
N THR A 91 -4.06 1.29 9.40
CA THR A 91 -3.99 2.75 9.29
C THR A 91 -2.99 3.33 10.28
N TRP A 92 -3.00 2.86 11.53
CA TRP A 92 -2.04 3.29 12.54
C TRP A 92 -0.61 2.92 12.13
N PHE A 93 -0.40 1.68 11.70
CA PHE A 93 0.90 1.17 11.29
C PHE A 93 1.51 2.01 10.15
N LEU A 94 0.76 2.25 9.08
CA LEU A 94 1.22 3.04 7.94
C LEU A 94 1.60 4.47 8.32
N LEU A 95 0.86 5.07 9.26
CA LEU A 95 1.14 6.41 9.76
C LEU A 95 2.35 6.46 10.68
N SER A 96 2.59 5.40 11.45
CA SER A 96 3.72 5.32 12.36
C SER A 96 5.04 5.00 11.65
N GLU A 97 5.01 4.13 10.65
CA GLU A 97 6.18 3.83 9.81
C GLU A 97 6.46 4.93 8.77
N GLY A 98 5.41 5.57 8.27
CA GLY A 98 5.48 6.65 7.30
C GLY A 98 5.77 6.18 5.86
N PRO A 99 5.90 7.13 4.91
CA PRO A 99 6.00 6.83 3.48
C PRO A 99 7.29 6.12 3.08
N LEU A 100 8.35 6.20 3.90
CA LEU A 100 9.63 5.54 3.63
C LEU A 100 9.50 4.02 3.51
N LEU A 101 8.52 3.43 4.18
CA LEU A 101 8.22 2.00 4.10
C LEU A 101 7.88 1.57 2.67
N PHE A 102 7.15 2.41 1.94
CA PHE A 102 6.85 2.20 0.52
C PHE A 102 8.08 2.37 -0.36
N TRP A 103 8.92 3.37 -0.08
CA TRP A 103 10.19 3.55 -0.79
C TRP A 103 11.15 2.36 -0.59
N LYS A 104 11.20 1.81 0.63
CA LYS A 104 12.00 0.62 0.91
C LYS A 104 11.54 -0.55 0.06
N GLN A 105 10.25 -0.85 0.09
CA GLN A 105 9.72 -1.97 -0.68
C GLN A 105 9.80 -1.72 -2.20
N TRP A 106 9.47 -0.53 -2.70
CA TRP A 106 9.41 -0.23 -4.13
C TRP A 106 10.77 0.00 -4.80
N TRP A 107 11.74 0.52 -4.05
CA TRP A 107 12.93 1.12 -4.68
C TRP A 107 14.25 0.71 -4.04
N SER A 108 14.29 0.48 -2.73
CA SER A 108 15.56 0.29 -2.02
C SER A 108 15.95 -1.17 -1.83
N LEU A 109 14.98 -2.07 -1.76
CA LEU A 109 15.21 -3.50 -1.51
C LEU A 109 15.39 -4.26 -2.83
N SER A 110 16.20 -5.32 -2.80
CA SER A 110 16.34 -6.25 -3.94
C SER A 110 14.99 -6.94 -4.22
N PRO A 111 14.74 -7.44 -5.44
CA PRO A 111 13.49 -8.12 -5.78
C PRO A 111 13.08 -9.24 -4.81
N ALA A 112 14.05 -10.01 -4.31
CA ALA A 112 13.80 -11.09 -3.35
C ALA A 112 13.45 -10.59 -1.94
N SER A 113 13.87 -9.38 -1.56
CA SER A 113 13.62 -8.78 -0.24
C SER A 113 12.50 -7.73 -0.24
N SER A 114 12.14 -7.21 -1.41
CA SER A 114 11.00 -6.32 -1.58
C SER A 114 9.67 -7.07 -1.66
N GLU A 115 9.68 -8.35 -1.97
CA GLU A 115 8.45 -9.13 -2.02
C GLU A 115 7.79 -9.14 -0.63
N ASN A 116 6.63 -8.48 -0.51
CA ASN A 116 5.83 -8.44 0.71
C ASN A 116 6.46 -7.78 1.95
N TYR A 117 7.54 -7.01 1.82
CA TYR A 117 8.25 -6.36 2.95
C TYR A 117 7.30 -5.67 3.95
N ILE A 118 6.38 -4.86 3.45
CA ILE A 118 5.41 -4.10 4.24
C ILE A 118 4.49 -5.03 5.02
N ARG A 119 3.96 -6.06 4.35
CA ARG A 119 3.07 -7.06 4.98
C ARG A 119 3.81 -7.76 6.10
N ASP A 120 5.01 -8.26 5.81
CA ASP A 120 5.77 -9.08 6.75
C ASP A 120 6.21 -8.25 7.94
N LEU A 121 6.61 -7.00 7.72
CA LEU A 121 6.88 -6.03 8.77
C LEU A 121 5.62 -5.79 9.62
N ALA A 122 4.47 -5.49 9.01
CA ALA A 122 3.22 -5.26 9.71
C ALA A 122 2.82 -6.46 10.57
N LEU A 123 2.88 -7.68 10.03
CA LEU A 123 2.56 -8.92 10.74
C LEU A 123 3.52 -9.14 11.92
N SER A 124 4.81 -8.96 11.69
CA SER A 124 5.83 -9.11 12.73
C SER A 124 5.67 -8.09 13.86
N THR A 125 5.20 -6.88 13.53
CA THR A 125 4.94 -5.80 14.48
C THR A 125 3.68 -6.09 15.27
N PHE A 126 2.57 -6.40 14.61
CA PHE A 126 1.28 -6.66 15.26
C PHE A 126 1.34 -7.82 16.25
N ARG A 127 2.01 -8.92 15.89
CA ARG A 127 2.16 -10.10 16.77
C ARG A 127 2.92 -9.80 18.07
N LYS A 128 3.68 -8.71 18.15
CA LYS A 128 4.42 -8.30 19.35
C LYS A 128 3.64 -7.32 20.22
N ILE A 129 2.50 -6.81 19.73
CA ILE A 129 1.73 -5.77 20.38
C ILE A 129 0.62 -6.43 21.23
N PRO A 130 0.42 -5.99 22.49
CA PRO A 130 -0.73 -6.41 23.28
C PRO A 130 -2.03 -6.01 22.59
N THR A 131 -3.04 -6.90 22.61
CA THR A 131 -4.35 -6.65 21.98
C THR A 131 -4.98 -5.35 22.47
N GLU A 132 -4.87 -5.05 23.76
CA GLU A 132 -5.41 -3.82 24.34
C GLU A 132 -4.77 -2.56 23.75
N LEU A 133 -3.48 -2.63 23.40
CA LEU A 133 -2.77 -1.51 22.76
C LEU A 133 -3.17 -1.36 21.29
N SER A 134 -3.32 -2.45 20.54
CA SER A 134 -3.73 -2.37 19.14
C SER A 134 -5.17 -1.88 18.98
N ASP A 135 -6.08 -2.31 19.87
CA ASP A 135 -7.46 -1.80 19.91
C ASP A 135 -7.50 -0.31 20.25
N HIS A 136 -6.69 0.14 21.22
CA HIS A 136 -6.56 1.56 21.55
C HIS A 136 -6.04 2.37 20.35
N GLN A 137 -4.97 1.90 19.71
CA GLN A 137 -4.39 2.53 18.51
C GLN A 137 -5.43 2.67 17.38
N ARG A 138 -6.28 1.66 17.17
CA ARG A 138 -7.39 1.71 16.20
C ARG A 138 -8.35 2.87 16.55
N SER A 139 -8.83 2.96 17.78
CA SER A 139 -9.72 4.03 18.23
C SER A 139 -9.12 5.44 18.07
N LEU A 140 -7.81 5.58 18.32
CA LEU A 140 -7.10 6.84 18.10
C LEU A 140 -7.06 7.22 16.60
N MET A 141 -6.94 6.24 15.70
CA MET A 141 -6.93 6.50 14.25
C MET A 141 -8.29 6.92 13.72
N GLU A 142 -9.39 6.38 14.25
CA GLU A 142 -10.73 6.88 13.95
C GLU A 142 -10.88 8.36 14.35
N THR A 143 -10.31 8.73 15.50
CA THR A 143 -10.32 10.11 15.97
C THR A 143 -9.46 11.03 15.10
N LEU A 144 -8.26 10.60 14.72
CA LEU A 144 -7.41 11.32 13.79
C LEU A 144 -8.08 11.50 12.42
N GLN A 145 -8.71 10.44 11.88
CA GLN A 145 -9.37 10.53 10.58
C GLN A 145 -10.59 11.44 10.61
N ARG A 146 -11.34 11.49 11.71
CA ARG A 146 -12.39 12.51 11.89
C ARG A 146 -11.81 13.93 11.84
N ALA A 147 -10.68 14.18 12.48
CA ALA A 147 -10.03 15.49 12.44
C ALA A 147 -9.53 15.87 11.03
N ILE A 148 -8.91 14.92 10.31
CA ILE A 148 -8.47 15.09 8.92
C ILE A 148 -9.67 15.39 8.02
N ASN A 149 -10.75 14.61 8.14
CA ASN A 149 -11.96 14.81 7.35
C ASN A 149 -12.60 16.16 7.65
N ALA A 150 -12.75 16.54 8.92
CA ALA A 150 -13.32 17.84 9.29
C ALA A 150 -12.53 19.02 8.69
N LYS A 151 -11.19 18.90 8.63
CA LYS A 151 -10.32 19.93 8.05
C LYS A 151 -10.32 19.90 6.51
N ALA A 152 -10.30 18.72 5.90
CA ALA A 152 -10.31 18.55 4.44
C ALA A 152 -11.66 18.88 3.81
N ASP A 153 -12.75 18.61 4.52
CA ASP A 153 -14.15 18.73 4.06
C ASP A 153 -14.79 20.05 4.53
N ALA A 154 -14.02 20.99 5.08
CA ALA A 154 -14.49 22.30 5.57
C ALA A 154 -15.20 23.17 4.51
N ARG A 155 -15.18 22.75 3.23
CA ARG A 155 -15.96 23.32 2.13
C ARG A 155 -16.69 22.22 1.34
N GLN A 156 -17.84 21.78 1.87
CA GLN A 156 -18.98 21.15 1.19
C GLN A 156 -18.71 20.51 -0.20
N GLN A 157 -18.03 19.36 -0.24
CA GLN A 157 -18.12 18.45 -1.39
C GLN A 157 -18.73 17.15 -0.89
N PRO A 158 -19.95 16.78 -1.34
CA PRO A 158 -20.63 15.56 -0.90
C PRO A 158 -20.00 14.28 -1.48
N GLU A 159 -19.02 14.38 -2.38
CA GLU A 159 -18.31 13.20 -2.86
C GLU A 159 -17.19 12.79 -1.88
N PRO A 160 -17.13 11.50 -1.50
CA PRO A 160 -15.97 10.97 -0.81
C PRO A 160 -14.77 11.08 -1.75
N TRP A 161 -13.83 11.99 -1.44
CA TRP A 161 -12.49 12.15 -2.05
C TRP A 161 -12.14 11.05 -3.05
N SER A 162 -12.65 11.20 -4.26
CA SER A 162 -12.41 10.25 -5.32
C SER A 162 -11.02 10.57 -5.87
N PRO A 163 -10.12 9.59 -6.04
CA PRO A 163 -8.87 9.85 -6.75
C PRO A 163 -9.12 10.06 -8.26
N TYR A 164 -10.34 9.81 -8.74
CA TYR A 164 -10.70 9.88 -10.16
C TYR A 164 -10.47 11.26 -10.81
N PRO A 165 -10.83 12.41 -10.21
CA PRO A 165 -10.54 13.72 -10.77
C PRO A 165 -9.04 13.96 -10.93
N TYR A 166 -8.22 13.47 -10.00
CA TYR A 166 -6.76 13.56 -10.10
C TYR A 166 -6.23 12.77 -11.31
N PHE A 167 -6.62 11.50 -11.45
CA PHE A 167 -6.22 10.69 -12.60
C PHE A 167 -6.70 11.27 -13.93
N THR A 168 -7.91 11.86 -13.94
CA THR A 168 -8.48 12.51 -15.12
C THR A 168 -7.67 13.77 -15.50
N ALA A 169 -7.35 14.61 -14.52
CA ALA A 169 -6.52 15.81 -14.73
C ALA A 169 -5.11 15.46 -15.19
N TYR A 170 -4.49 14.45 -14.59
CA TYR A 170 -3.18 13.94 -14.98
C TYR A 170 -3.19 13.39 -16.41
N ARG A 171 -4.21 12.59 -16.78
CA ARG A 171 -4.37 12.09 -18.15
C ARG A 171 -4.54 13.22 -19.17
N ALA A 172 -5.34 14.22 -18.84
CA ALA A 172 -5.54 15.40 -19.69
C ALA A 172 -4.27 16.25 -19.82
N HIS A 173 -3.47 16.40 -18.76
CA HIS A 173 -2.17 17.06 -18.81
C HIS A 173 -1.18 16.29 -19.69
N LYS A 174 -1.07 14.96 -19.50
CA LYS A 174 -0.22 14.09 -20.31
C LYS A 174 -0.57 14.17 -21.79
N ARG A 175 -1.87 14.14 -22.12
CA ARG A 175 -2.35 14.27 -23.51
C ARG A 175 -1.91 15.59 -24.13
N ARG A 176 -2.07 16.71 -23.40
CA ARG A 176 -1.62 18.04 -23.87
C ARG A 176 -0.11 18.09 -24.10
N LEU A 177 0.68 17.46 -23.23
CA LEU A 177 2.13 17.33 -23.40
C LEU A 177 2.48 16.52 -24.64
N GLN A 178 1.83 15.36 -24.86
CA GLN A 178 2.04 14.55 -26.07
C GLN A 178 1.67 15.30 -27.36
N GLU A 179 0.56 16.04 -27.35
CA GLU A 179 0.13 16.88 -28.48
C GLU A 179 1.11 18.04 -28.74
N ALA A 180 1.73 18.59 -27.68
CA ALA A 180 2.67 19.69 -27.80
C ALA A 180 4.09 19.27 -28.22
N THR A 181 4.57 18.11 -27.77
CA THR A 181 5.94 17.64 -28.04
C THR A 181 6.04 16.64 -29.18
N GLY A 182 4.92 16.02 -29.59
CA GLY A 182 4.91 14.91 -30.55
C GLY A 182 5.56 13.62 -30.01
N GLU A 183 6.11 13.66 -28.80
CA GLU A 183 6.72 12.50 -28.16
C GLU A 183 5.64 11.62 -27.56
N ASN A 184 5.59 10.38 -28.02
CA ASN A 184 4.80 9.38 -27.36
C ASN A 184 5.50 9.03 -26.04
N PHE A 185 5.12 9.71 -24.95
CA PHE A 185 5.49 9.32 -23.59
C PHE A 185 4.86 7.96 -23.26
N GLN A 186 5.42 6.89 -23.83
CA GLN A 186 5.48 5.61 -23.16
C GLN A 186 6.29 5.86 -21.91
N VAL A 187 5.60 6.29 -20.85
CA VAL A 187 6.08 6.04 -19.51
C VAL A 187 6.17 4.52 -19.49
N LYS A 188 7.38 4.00 -19.70
CA LYS A 188 7.71 2.63 -19.34
C LYS A 188 7.20 2.54 -17.91
N GLU A 189 6.13 1.78 -17.67
CA GLU A 189 5.54 1.72 -16.34
C GLU A 189 6.68 1.33 -15.41
N VAL A 190 7.16 2.30 -14.62
CA VAL A 190 8.42 2.18 -13.84
C VAL A 190 8.19 1.24 -12.65
N MET A 191 7.10 0.49 -12.68
CA MET A 191 6.68 -0.50 -11.71
C MET A 191 6.57 -1.90 -12.30
N ASP A 192 6.81 -2.09 -13.61
CA ASP A 192 6.80 -3.43 -14.26
C ASP A 192 7.84 -4.39 -13.67
N HIS A 193 8.92 -3.84 -13.11
CA HIS A 193 10.04 -4.56 -12.50
C HIS A 193 9.97 -4.57 -10.97
N VAL A 194 8.93 -3.97 -10.42
CA VAL A 194 8.76 -3.78 -9.01
C VAL A 194 7.69 -4.80 -8.56
N PRO A 195 8.03 -5.82 -7.76
CA PRO A 195 7.12 -6.90 -7.39
C PRO A 195 6.11 -6.41 -6.35
N PHE A 196 5.23 -5.51 -6.79
CA PHE A 196 4.02 -5.19 -6.07
C PHE A 196 2.92 -5.81 -6.89
N ARG A 197 2.35 -6.87 -6.34
CA ARG A 197 1.02 -7.29 -6.77
C ARG A 197 0.01 -6.26 -6.27
N VAL A 198 0.00 -5.07 -6.86
CA VAL A 198 -1.27 -4.37 -7.10
C VAL A 198 -1.93 -5.19 -8.19
N ASN A 199 -2.65 -6.23 -7.80
CA ASN A 199 -3.21 -7.20 -8.74
C ASN A 199 -4.41 -6.58 -9.47
N PHE A 200 -4.15 -5.83 -10.55
CA PHE A 200 -4.98 -5.95 -11.74
C PHE A 200 -4.37 -7.10 -12.51
N ARG A 201 -5.07 -8.23 -12.64
CA ARG A 201 -4.53 -9.42 -13.33
C ARG A 201 -3.86 -9.03 -14.64
N CYS A 202 -2.68 -9.58 -14.91
CA CYS A 202 -2.09 -9.60 -16.25
C CYS A 202 -3.13 -10.25 -17.20
N PRO A 203 -3.65 -9.53 -18.21
CA PRO A 203 -4.59 -10.09 -19.17
C PRO A 203 -4.00 -11.37 -19.78
N ALA A 204 -4.83 -12.39 -19.98
CA ALA A 204 -4.39 -13.70 -20.46
C ALA A 204 -3.58 -13.57 -21.77
N GLU A 205 -3.89 -12.56 -22.58
CA GLU A 205 -3.22 -12.21 -23.83
C GLU A 205 -1.73 -11.87 -23.65
N LEU A 206 -1.32 -11.30 -22.52
CA LEU A 206 0.09 -11.01 -22.24
C LEU A 206 0.85 -12.26 -21.76
N LEU A 207 0.16 -13.17 -21.06
CA LEU A 207 0.73 -14.47 -20.70
C LEU A 207 0.97 -15.31 -21.97
N GLU A 208 -0.01 -15.37 -22.87
CA GLU A 208 0.11 -16.04 -24.17
C GLU A 208 1.23 -15.43 -25.02
N ARG A 209 1.32 -14.09 -25.08
CA ARG A 209 2.36 -13.40 -25.84
C ARG A 209 3.76 -13.64 -25.26
N SER A 210 3.90 -13.72 -23.94
CA SER A 210 5.19 -14.03 -23.29
C SER A 210 5.63 -15.48 -23.55
N ALA A 211 4.69 -16.43 -23.50
CA ALA A 211 4.95 -17.83 -23.84
C ALA A 211 5.38 -17.97 -25.31
N PHE A 212 4.70 -17.29 -26.23
CA PHE A 212 5.06 -17.28 -27.65
C PHE A 212 6.46 -16.71 -27.90
N LEU A 213 6.85 -15.63 -27.22
CA LEU A 213 8.18 -15.02 -27.37
C LEU A 213 9.32 -15.89 -26.81
N LEU A 214 9.05 -16.63 -25.73
CA LEU A 214 10.00 -17.59 -25.16
C LEU A 214 10.17 -18.82 -26.07
N GLU A 215 9.09 -19.37 -26.64
CA GLU A 215 9.16 -20.46 -27.61
C GLU A 215 9.85 -20.04 -28.92
N SER A 216 9.61 -18.80 -29.37
CA SER A 216 10.24 -18.23 -30.58
C SER A 216 11.75 -18.03 -30.41
N SER A 217 12.18 -17.65 -29.19
CA SER A 217 13.60 -17.48 -28.87
C SER A 217 14.33 -18.83 -28.74
N SER A 218 13.65 -19.85 -28.22
CA SER A 218 14.19 -21.23 -28.17
C SER A 218 14.29 -21.87 -29.56
N ARG A 219 13.41 -21.51 -30.51
CA ARG A 219 13.50 -21.98 -31.91
C ARG A 219 14.55 -21.24 -32.74
N ALA A 220 14.79 -19.96 -32.46
CA ALA A 220 15.84 -19.19 -33.14
C ALA A 220 17.27 -19.60 -32.73
N GLY A 221 17.45 -20.27 -31.60
CA GLY A 221 18.74 -20.79 -31.11
C GLY A 221 19.20 -22.12 -31.71
N ILE A 222 18.43 -22.77 -32.59
CA ILE A 222 18.76 -24.11 -33.13
C ILE A 222 19.23 -24.07 -34.60
N TYR A 223 19.09 -22.94 -35.31
CA TYR A 223 19.59 -22.79 -36.68
C TYR A 223 20.71 -21.75 -36.76
N GLY A 224 21.90 -22.14 -36.29
CA GLY A 224 23.03 -21.23 -36.28
C GLY A 224 24.39 -21.90 -36.19
N HIS A 225 24.65 -22.98 -36.94
CA HIS A 225 26.02 -23.24 -37.39
C HIS A 225 26.12 -24.23 -38.57
N GLN A 226 27.02 -23.85 -39.50
CA GLN A 226 27.64 -24.59 -40.60
C GLN A 226 26.99 -24.50 -41.99
N ARG A 227 27.54 -23.60 -42.81
CA ARG A 227 27.96 -23.94 -44.18
C ARG A 227 29.46 -23.69 -44.29
N PRO A 228 30.25 -24.63 -44.86
CA PRO A 228 31.66 -24.38 -45.14
C PRO A 228 31.79 -23.49 -46.38
N ILE A 229 32.79 -22.61 -46.36
CA ILE A 229 33.26 -21.84 -47.51
C ILE A 229 34.19 -22.75 -48.33
N PRO A 230 34.03 -22.88 -49.65
CA PRO A 230 34.94 -23.64 -50.49
C PRO A 230 36.14 -22.80 -50.94
N GLU A 231 37.35 -23.34 -50.78
CA GLU A 231 38.49 -23.16 -51.68
C GLU A 231 39.08 -24.54 -52.00
#